data_AF-A0A0C9YUV2-F1
#
_entry.id   AF-A0A0C9YUV2-F1
#
_cell.length_a   1.000
_cell.length_b   1.000
_cell.length_c   1.000
_cell.angle_alpha   90.00
_cell.angle_beta   90.00
_cell.angle_gamma   90.00
#
_symmetry.space_group_name_H-M   'P 1'
#
loop_
_entity.id
_entity.type
_entity.pdbx_description
1 polymer ?
#
loop_
_entity_poly.entity_id
_entity_poly.type
_entity_poly.pdbx_seq_one_letter_code
_entity_poly.pdbx_strand_id
1 'polypeptide(L)'
;ELASVRDGLRLVVLARLRCDRQTRDERVYPLLRANQVVSELQRVPVPLDDQSRLFEEVVGGGRLCEWASKHQNLQPAFVEHFAKRQSEIFGKACQLKEEYLALHERWLEHCARLDEEQKSGVTEEVAVPSGGRSTRRSTAILGDAVRSDLEMEQIIASLGVEELTDPSYLAIKNVAKIPDMVSVTHGSIPYLFDDTNSIIDNPAEFYGACSGNDYWAEEERSIFLTEFAAHPKQFGII
;
A
#
# COMPACT_ATOMS: atom_id res chain seq x y z
N GLU A 1 22.98 -26.75 50.64
CA GLU A 1 23.66 -27.21 49.42
C GLU A 1 22.82 -26.76 48.22
N LEU A 2 23.30 -25.80 47.43
CA LEU A 2 22.60 -25.33 46.24
C LEU A 2 22.94 -26.29 45.10
N ALA A 3 22.03 -27.23 44.82
CA ALA A 3 22.16 -28.10 43.67
C ALA A 3 22.09 -27.22 42.41
N SER A 4 23.22 -27.09 41.71
CA SER A 4 23.39 -26.38 40.43
C SER A 4 23.27 -24.84 40.43
N VAL A 5 24.29 -24.20 39.85
CA VAL A 5 24.36 -22.74 39.58
C VAL A 5 23.14 -22.27 38.76
N ARG A 6 22.64 -23.13 37.88
CA ARG A 6 21.44 -22.88 37.06
C ARG A 6 20.21 -22.66 37.94
N ASP A 7 20.03 -23.47 38.98
CA ASP A 7 18.87 -23.38 39.86
C ASP A 7 18.99 -22.19 40.80
N GLY A 8 20.19 -21.86 41.26
CA GLY A 8 20.46 -20.61 41.97
C GLY A 8 20.11 -19.37 41.14
N LEU A 9 20.53 -19.32 39.87
CA LEU A 9 20.19 -18.22 38.96
C LEU A 9 18.69 -18.16 38.67
N ARG A 10 18.04 -19.30 38.44
CA ARG A 10 16.58 -19.37 38.22
C ARG A 10 15.82 -18.82 39.43
N LEU A 11 16.26 -19.14 40.65
CA LEU A 11 15.65 -18.65 41.88
C LEU A 11 15.82 -17.13 42.04
N VAL A 12 17.00 -16.59 41.69
CA VAL A 12 17.26 -15.14 41.70
C VAL A 12 16.42 -14.42 40.64
N VAL A 13 16.33 -14.97 39.43
CA VAL A 13 15.51 -14.39 38.35
C VAL A 13 14.03 -14.42 38.70
N LEU A 14 13.52 -15.53 39.24
CA LEU A 14 12.13 -15.62 39.71
C LEU A 14 11.84 -14.70 40.90
N ALA A 15 12.79 -14.55 41.82
CA ALA A 15 12.68 -13.58 42.92
C ALA A 15 12.67 -12.13 42.40
N ARG A 16 13.48 -11.84 41.37
CA ARG A 16 13.55 -10.51 40.76
C ARG A 16 12.30 -10.19 39.94
N LEU A 17 11.77 -11.15 39.18
CA LEU A 17 10.50 -11.03 38.45
C LEU A 17 9.30 -10.84 39.38
N ARG A 18 9.29 -11.47 40.55
CA ARG A 18 8.25 -11.23 41.58
C ARG A 18 8.33 -9.84 42.21
N CYS A 19 9.48 -9.16 42.10
CA CYS A 19 9.71 -7.82 42.62
C CYS A 19 9.67 -6.73 41.54
N ASP A 20 9.45 -7.07 40.27
CA ASP A 20 9.28 -6.12 39.17
C ASP A 20 7.87 -5.52 39.23
N ARG A 21 7.60 -4.81 40.33
CA ARG A 21 6.33 -4.13 40.64
C ARG A 21 6.09 -2.89 39.78
N GLN A 22 7.13 -2.43 39.08
CA GLN A 22 7.08 -1.20 38.33
C GLN A 22 6.53 -1.44 36.92
N THR A 23 5.43 -0.75 36.63
CA THR A 23 4.87 -0.67 35.28
C THR A 23 5.92 -0.12 34.30
N ARG A 24 5.75 -0.37 33.00
CA ARG A 24 6.64 0.18 31.97
C ARG A 24 6.76 1.71 32.12
N ASP A 25 5.63 2.37 32.37
CA ASP A 25 5.57 3.82 32.52
C ASP A 25 6.35 4.30 33.74
N GLU A 26 6.28 3.57 34.86
CA GLU A 26 7.08 3.86 36.05
C GLU A 26 8.60 3.71 35.83
N ARG A 27 9.01 2.88 34.87
CA ARG A 27 10.42 2.73 34.48
C ARG A 27 10.86 3.79 33.46
N VAL A 28 10.00 4.08 32.49
CA VAL A 28 10.30 4.96 31.36
C VAL A 28 10.18 6.43 31.77
N TYR A 29 9.20 6.80 32.59
CA TYR A 29 8.94 8.18 32.97
C TYR A 29 10.11 8.85 33.73
N PRO A 30 10.78 8.20 34.70
CA PRO A 30 11.97 8.76 35.33
C PRO A 30 13.13 8.94 34.35
N LEU A 31 13.29 8.04 33.38
CA LEU A 31 14.31 8.14 32.34
C LEU A 31 14.01 9.27 31.36
N LEU A 32 12.76 9.41 30.92
CA LEU A 32 12.32 10.52 30.09
C LEU A 32 12.50 11.85 30.82
N ARG A 33 12.12 11.94 32.10
CA ARG A 33 12.38 13.15 32.91
C ARG A 33 13.87 13.43 33.08
N ALA A 34 14.68 12.41 33.36
CA ALA A 34 16.13 12.58 33.49
C ALA A 34 16.74 13.03 32.16
N ASN A 35 16.32 12.46 31.03
CA ASN A 35 16.77 12.85 29.70
C ASN A 35 16.27 14.24 29.31
N GLN A 36 15.05 14.63 29.70
CA GLN A 36 14.55 16.00 29.53
C GLN A 36 15.39 16.98 30.33
N VAL A 37 15.67 16.69 31.61
CA VAL A 37 16.55 17.52 32.45
C VAL A 37 17.96 17.57 31.88
N VAL A 38 18.51 16.44 31.43
CA VAL A 38 19.82 16.39 30.75
C VAL A 38 19.77 17.17 29.45
N SER A 39 18.70 17.10 28.67
CA SER A 39 18.51 17.88 27.44
C SER A 39 18.30 19.37 27.71
N GLU A 40 17.73 19.74 28.85
CA GLU A 40 17.59 21.14 29.29
C GLU A 40 18.92 21.70 29.81
N LEU A 41 19.70 20.88 30.51
CA LEU A 41 21.05 21.21 31.00
C LEU A 41 22.11 21.18 29.89
N GLN A 42 21.95 20.25 28.94
CA GLN A 42 22.68 20.13 27.68
C GLN A 42 21.92 20.79 26.53
N ARG A 43 21.03 21.75 26.82
CA ARG A 43 20.94 22.90 25.93
C ARG A 43 22.31 23.55 26.01
N VAL A 44 23.24 23.00 25.24
CA VAL A 44 24.32 23.77 24.64
C VAL A 44 23.56 24.99 24.15
N PRO A 45 23.78 26.19 24.72
CA PRO A 45 23.37 27.39 24.03
C PRO A 45 23.94 27.15 22.65
N VAL A 46 23.06 27.02 21.62
CA VAL A 46 23.50 26.96 20.23
C VAL A 46 24.69 27.91 20.18
N PRO A 47 25.90 27.43 19.80
CA PRO A 47 27.09 28.22 19.93
C PRO A 47 26.74 29.65 19.56
N LEU A 48 27.17 30.62 20.36
CA LEU A 48 27.04 32.05 20.03
C LEU A 48 27.85 32.39 18.77
N ASP A 49 27.94 31.46 17.82
CA ASP A 49 28.28 31.62 16.44
C ASP A 49 27.21 32.50 15.82
N ASP A 50 27.67 33.37 14.93
CA ASP A 50 26.94 34.48 14.32
C ASP A 50 25.48 34.22 13.95
N GLN A 51 25.07 32.98 13.71
CA GLN A 51 23.69 32.59 13.40
C GLN A 51 22.67 32.96 14.47
N SER A 52 22.89 32.70 15.76
CA SER A 52 21.87 33.01 16.79
C SER A 52 21.69 34.51 16.99
N ARG A 53 22.79 35.26 16.88
CA ARG A 53 22.81 36.73 16.89
C ARG A 53 22.16 37.31 15.64
N LEU A 54 22.39 36.70 14.47
CA LEU A 54 21.76 37.07 13.21
C LEU A 54 20.26 36.72 13.21
N PHE A 55 19.87 35.58 13.80
CA PHE A 55 18.47 35.28 14.07
C PHE A 55 17.87 36.29 15.04
N GLU A 56 18.48 36.63 16.17
CA GLU A 56 18.00 37.72 17.05
C GLU A 56 18.05 39.12 16.40
N GLU A 57 18.93 39.39 15.45
CA GLU A 57 18.97 40.67 14.70
C GLU A 57 17.89 40.72 13.60
N VAL A 58 17.59 39.57 12.99
CA VAL A 58 16.53 39.39 11.98
C VAL A 58 15.16 39.28 12.62
N VAL A 59 15.07 38.65 13.80
CA VAL A 59 13.85 38.35 14.58
C VAL A 59 13.59 39.43 15.63
N GLY A 60 14.59 39.90 16.36
CA GLY A 60 14.44 40.92 17.41
C GLY A 60 14.36 42.36 16.91
N GLY A 61 14.69 42.62 15.64
CA GLY A 61 14.64 43.95 15.04
C GLY A 61 13.29 44.33 14.44
N GLY A 62 13.08 45.63 14.19
CA GLY A 62 11.91 46.18 13.47
C GLY A 62 11.59 45.49 12.13
N ARG A 63 12.56 44.75 11.56
CA ARG A 63 12.39 43.86 10.41
C ARG A 63 11.33 42.78 10.60
N LEU A 64 11.15 42.21 11.80
CA LEU A 64 10.09 41.21 12.04
C LEU A 64 8.71 41.86 12.16
N CYS A 65 8.60 43.02 12.79
CA CYS A 65 7.36 43.81 12.78
C CYS A 65 7.01 44.28 11.36
N GLU A 66 7.99 44.69 10.56
CA GLU A 66 7.81 45.02 9.15
C GLU A 66 7.43 43.79 8.32
N TRP A 67 8.03 42.63 8.57
CA TRP A 67 7.71 41.37 7.91
C TRP A 67 6.32 40.89 8.30
N ALA A 68 5.96 40.95 9.58
CA ALA A 68 4.62 40.63 10.07
C ALA A 68 3.56 41.59 9.51
N SER A 69 3.87 42.89 9.41
CA SER A 69 2.98 43.87 8.76
C SER A 69 2.85 43.62 7.26
N LYS A 70 3.96 43.32 6.57
CA LYS A 70 3.95 42.93 5.14
C LYS A 70 3.16 41.64 4.94
N HIS A 71 3.32 40.66 5.83
CA HIS A 71 2.57 39.41 5.81
C HIS A 71 1.08 39.65 6.06
N GLN A 72 0.70 40.45 7.06
CA GLN A 72 -0.70 40.83 7.30
C GLN A 72 -1.33 41.54 6.10
N ASN A 73 -0.56 42.37 5.39
CA ASN A 73 -1.05 43.05 4.19
C ASN A 73 -1.21 42.11 2.99
N LEU A 74 -0.37 41.08 2.86
CA LEU A 74 -0.39 40.14 1.73
C LEU A 74 -1.26 38.91 1.97
N GLN A 75 -1.43 38.49 3.22
CA GLN A 75 -2.22 37.33 3.63
C GLN A 75 -3.64 37.33 3.05
N PRO A 76 -4.42 38.43 3.06
CA PRO A 76 -5.76 38.41 2.47
C PRO A 76 -5.73 38.16 0.95
N ALA A 77 -4.76 38.74 0.24
CA ALA A 77 -4.61 38.53 -1.21
C ALA A 77 -4.23 37.07 -1.53
N PHE A 78 -3.36 36.45 -0.72
CA PHE A 78 -3.04 35.03 -0.86
C PHE A 78 -4.23 34.13 -0.55
N VAL A 79 -4.95 34.40 0.54
CA VAL A 79 -6.15 33.63 0.91
C VAL A 79 -7.21 33.72 -0.18
N GLU A 80 -7.45 34.91 -0.73
CA GLU A 80 -8.37 35.11 -1.85
C GLU A 80 -7.91 34.35 -3.10
N HIS A 81 -6.63 34.44 -3.45
CA HIS A 81 -6.07 33.72 -4.60
C HIS A 81 -6.14 32.20 -4.42
N PHE A 82 -5.84 31.68 -3.24
CA PHE A 82 -5.95 30.25 -2.94
C PHE A 82 -7.40 29.80 -2.93
N ALA A 83 -8.32 30.58 -2.37
CA ALA A 83 -9.75 30.26 -2.38
C ALA A 83 -10.29 30.22 -3.82
N LYS A 84 -9.91 31.20 -4.65
CA LYS A 84 -10.26 31.25 -6.08
C LYS A 84 -9.68 30.05 -6.84
N ARG A 85 -8.39 29.75 -6.63
CA ARG A 85 -7.76 28.58 -7.24
C ARG A 85 -8.46 27.29 -6.82
N GLN A 86 -8.82 27.17 -5.55
CA GLN A 86 -9.48 25.97 -5.03
C GLN A 86 -10.89 25.81 -5.60
N SER A 87 -11.64 26.90 -5.76
CA SER A 87 -12.96 26.86 -6.39
C SER A 87 -12.87 26.52 -7.88
N GLU A 88 -11.86 27.04 -8.60
CA GLU A 88 -11.60 26.68 -10.00
C GLU A 88 -11.22 25.20 -10.16
N ILE A 89 -10.35 24.70 -9.28
CA ILE A 89 -9.96 23.27 -9.26
C ILE A 89 -11.19 22.41 -8.98
N PHE A 90 -11.99 22.76 -7.97
CA PHE A 90 -13.20 22.03 -7.61
C PHE A 90 -14.21 22.03 -8.76
N GLY A 91 -14.46 23.19 -9.37
CA GLY A 91 -15.36 23.32 -10.53
C GLY A 91 -14.92 22.46 -11.71
N LYS A 92 -13.62 22.49 -12.06
CA LYS A 92 -13.06 21.62 -13.11
C LYS A 92 -13.18 20.15 -12.76
N ALA A 93 -12.90 19.77 -11.52
CA ALA A 93 -13.01 18.39 -11.07
C ALA A 93 -14.46 17.89 -11.17
N CYS A 94 -15.46 18.70 -10.82
CA CYS A 94 -16.87 18.37 -11.02
C CYS A 94 -17.23 18.20 -12.50
N GLN A 95 -16.82 19.15 -13.35
CA GLN A 95 -17.08 19.07 -14.80
C GLN A 95 -16.51 17.79 -15.42
N LEU A 96 -15.25 17.46 -15.11
CA LEU A 96 -14.60 16.25 -15.62
C LEU A 96 -15.27 14.97 -15.14
N LYS A 97 -15.84 14.96 -13.92
CA LYS A 97 -16.61 13.82 -13.42
C LYS A 97 -17.89 13.61 -14.21
N GLU A 98 -18.64 14.69 -14.46
CA GLU A 98 -19.88 14.63 -15.24
C GLU A 98 -19.62 14.20 -16.69
N GLU A 99 -18.59 14.78 -17.32
CA GLU A 99 -18.18 14.41 -18.68
C GLU A 99 -17.75 12.95 -18.77
N TYR A 100 -16.94 12.48 -17.81
CA TYR A 100 -16.53 11.08 -17.75
C TYR A 100 -17.73 10.14 -17.62
N LEU A 101 -18.66 10.42 -16.70
CA LEU A 101 -19.85 9.59 -16.50
C LEU A 101 -20.71 9.50 -17.76
N ALA A 102 -20.96 10.64 -18.42
CA ALA A 102 -21.75 10.68 -19.64
C ALA A 102 -21.09 9.92 -20.80
N LEU A 103 -19.76 10.02 -20.94
CA LEU A 103 -19.02 9.26 -21.95
C LEU A 103 -18.95 7.77 -21.62
N HIS A 104 -18.79 7.43 -20.33
CA HIS A 104 -18.73 6.06 -19.87
C HIS A 104 -20.06 5.34 -20.08
N GLU A 105 -21.20 5.98 -19.78
CA GLU A 105 -22.53 5.43 -20.04
C GLU A 105 -22.73 5.12 -21.53
N ARG A 106 -22.40 6.07 -22.41
CA ARG A 106 -22.47 5.86 -23.87
C ARG A 106 -21.54 4.73 -24.34
N TRP A 107 -20.37 4.61 -23.73
CA TRP A 107 -19.44 3.53 -24.04
C TRP A 107 -20.00 2.17 -23.59
N LEU A 108 -20.62 2.08 -22.41
CA LEU A 108 -21.27 0.86 -21.93
C LEU A 108 -22.44 0.45 -22.83
N GLU A 109 -23.29 1.39 -23.25
CA GLU A 109 -24.36 1.13 -24.22
C GLU A 109 -23.81 0.59 -25.55
N HIS A 110 -22.71 1.18 -26.01
CA HIS A 110 -22.04 0.74 -27.22
C HIS A 110 -21.46 -0.68 -27.08
N CYS A 111 -20.80 -0.98 -25.96
CA CYS A 111 -20.31 -2.33 -25.66
C CYS A 111 -21.46 -3.34 -25.58
N ALA A 112 -22.54 -3.02 -24.89
CA ALA A 112 -23.72 -3.88 -24.81
C ALA A 112 -24.30 -4.19 -26.20
N ARG A 113 -24.36 -3.19 -27.08
CA ARG A 113 -24.79 -3.39 -28.47
C ARG A 113 -23.86 -4.34 -29.23
N LEU A 114 -22.55 -4.17 -29.12
CA LEU A 114 -21.58 -5.06 -29.75
C LEU A 114 -21.67 -6.50 -29.19
N ASP A 115 -21.92 -6.65 -27.90
CA ASP A 115 -22.12 -7.97 -27.29
C ASP A 115 -23.38 -8.66 -27.81
N GLU A 116 -24.47 -7.92 -28.06
CA GLU A 116 -25.68 -8.46 -28.69
C GLU A 116 -25.47 -8.82 -30.18
N GLU A 117 -24.67 -8.04 -30.90
CA GLU A 117 -24.25 -8.37 -32.28
C GLU A 117 -23.38 -9.64 -32.31
N GLN A 118 -22.45 -9.80 -31.37
CA GLN A 118 -21.65 -11.01 -31.22
C GLN A 118 -22.50 -12.23 -30.83
N LYS A 119 -23.45 -12.08 -29.89
CA LYS A 119 -24.37 -13.17 -29.50
C LYS A 119 -25.27 -13.60 -30.65
N SER A 120 -25.78 -12.66 -31.43
CA SER A 120 -26.62 -12.99 -32.59
C SER A 120 -25.81 -13.64 -33.71
N GLY A 121 -24.56 -13.19 -33.96
CA GLY A 121 -23.61 -13.88 -34.86
C GLY A 121 -23.24 -15.29 -34.41
N VAL A 122 -22.97 -15.51 -33.12
CA VAL A 122 -22.70 -16.85 -32.55
C VAL A 122 -23.94 -17.78 -32.67
N THR A 123 -25.15 -17.23 -32.58
CA THR A 123 -26.39 -18.01 -32.75
C THR A 123 -26.61 -18.44 -34.21
N GLU A 124 -26.13 -17.67 -35.20
CA GLU A 124 -26.15 -18.08 -36.62
C GLU A 124 -24.96 -18.98 -37.02
N GLU A 125 -23.79 -18.82 -36.40
CA GLU A 125 -22.55 -19.57 -36.73
C GLU A 125 -22.49 -20.99 -36.12
N VAL A 126 -23.34 -21.33 -35.13
CA VAL A 126 -23.51 -22.74 -34.69
C VAL A 126 -24.00 -23.65 -35.83
N ALA A 127 -24.42 -23.10 -36.97
CA ALA A 127 -24.77 -23.87 -38.16
C ALA A 127 -23.58 -24.21 -39.09
N VAL A 128 -22.43 -23.51 -39.07
CA VAL A 128 -21.30 -23.84 -39.97
C VAL A 128 -19.98 -23.26 -39.42
N PRO A 129 -18.95 -24.08 -39.09
CA PRO A 129 -17.63 -23.54 -38.79
C PRO A 129 -16.95 -23.14 -40.11
N SER A 130 -16.91 -21.85 -40.39
CA SER A 130 -16.24 -21.32 -41.59
C SER A 130 -15.26 -20.20 -41.24
N GLY A 131 -14.00 -20.55 -41.02
CA GLY A 131 -12.93 -19.56 -41.14
C GLY A 131 -11.54 -19.99 -40.68
N GLY A 132 -10.66 -20.38 -41.62
CA GLY A 132 -9.21 -20.22 -41.41
C GLY A 132 -8.29 -21.30 -42.00
N ARG A 133 -7.94 -21.16 -43.29
CA ARG A 133 -6.77 -21.78 -43.97
C ARG A 133 -6.73 -23.31 -44.02
N SER A 134 -7.39 -23.83 -45.04
CA SER A 134 -7.10 -25.11 -45.68
C SER A 134 -5.64 -25.20 -46.16
N THR A 135 -4.79 -25.90 -45.43
CA THR A 135 -3.67 -26.66 -46.01
C THR A 135 -4.22 -28.00 -46.48
N ARG A 136 -4.44 -28.09 -47.79
CA ARG A 136 -4.99 -29.23 -48.52
C ARG A 136 -4.31 -30.55 -48.16
N ARG A 137 -4.92 -31.37 -47.28
CA ARG A 137 -4.79 -32.85 -47.25
C ARG A 137 -5.61 -33.58 -46.16
N SER A 138 -6.80 -33.15 -45.74
CA SER A 138 -7.59 -33.98 -44.79
C SER A 138 -9.12 -33.82 -44.86
N THR A 139 -9.70 -33.55 -46.04
CA THR A 139 -11.16 -33.40 -46.20
C THR A 139 -11.81 -34.62 -46.87
N ALA A 140 -11.51 -35.83 -46.42
CA ALA A 140 -12.17 -37.05 -46.92
C ALA A 140 -12.69 -37.99 -45.84
N ILE A 141 -12.66 -37.61 -44.55
CA ILE A 141 -13.22 -38.42 -43.45
C ILE A 141 -13.81 -37.49 -42.39
N LEU A 142 -14.77 -36.64 -42.76
CA LEU A 142 -15.69 -36.01 -41.81
C LEU A 142 -17.07 -36.66 -42.00
N GLY A 143 -17.11 -37.96 -41.71
CA GLY A 143 -18.37 -38.61 -41.36
C GLY A 143 -18.60 -38.34 -39.87
N ASP A 144 -19.80 -37.91 -39.52
CA ASP A 144 -20.32 -37.63 -38.17
C ASP A 144 -20.32 -38.84 -37.20
N ALA A 145 -19.46 -39.82 -37.43
CA ALA A 145 -19.35 -41.02 -36.63
C ALA A 145 -17.87 -41.30 -36.32
N VAL A 146 -17.54 -41.25 -35.02
CA VAL A 146 -16.25 -41.68 -34.48
C VAL A 146 -16.04 -43.16 -34.81
N ARG A 147 -15.01 -43.50 -35.59
CA ARG A 147 -14.82 -44.86 -36.12
C ARG A 147 -13.89 -45.70 -35.25
N SER A 148 -13.16 -45.08 -34.31
CA SER A 148 -12.30 -45.79 -33.35
C SER A 148 -12.10 -45.05 -32.02
N ASP A 149 -11.76 -45.80 -30.97
CA ASP A 149 -11.44 -45.27 -29.64
C ASP A 149 -10.24 -44.30 -29.67
N LEU A 150 -9.27 -44.55 -30.57
CA LEU A 150 -8.13 -43.66 -30.80
C LEU A 150 -8.57 -42.30 -31.39
N GLU A 151 -9.52 -42.30 -32.32
CA GLU A 151 -10.09 -41.06 -32.85
C GLU A 151 -10.86 -40.31 -31.75
N MET A 152 -11.56 -41.03 -30.87
CA MET A 152 -12.23 -40.43 -29.71
C MET A 152 -11.22 -39.76 -28.77
N GLU A 153 -10.14 -40.45 -28.40
CA GLU A 153 -9.08 -39.90 -27.56
C GLU A 153 -8.38 -38.70 -28.23
N GLN A 154 -8.16 -38.75 -29.54
CA GLN A 154 -7.55 -37.65 -30.28
C GLN A 154 -8.46 -36.41 -30.36
N ILE A 155 -9.77 -36.61 -30.52
CA ILE A 155 -10.76 -35.52 -30.47
C ILE A 155 -10.81 -34.91 -29.07
N ILE A 156 -10.85 -35.74 -28.01
CA ILE A 156 -10.85 -35.27 -26.61
C ILE A 156 -9.55 -34.51 -26.28
N ALA A 157 -8.40 -35.00 -26.73
CA ALA A 157 -7.11 -34.34 -26.55
C ALA A 157 -7.03 -33.01 -27.31
N SER A 158 -7.62 -32.92 -28.50
CA SER A 158 -7.66 -31.69 -29.30
C SER A 158 -8.59 -30.64 -28.69
N LEU A 159 -9.76 -31.05 -28.17
CA LEU A 159 -10.75 -30.18 -27.52
C LEU A 159 -10.16 -29.41 -26.33
N GLY A 160 -9.31 -30.04 -25.53
CA GLY A 160 -8.66 -29.38 -24.39
C GLY A 160 -7.58 -28.37 -24.79
N VAL A 161 -6.95 -28.54 -25.97
CA VAL A 161 -5.91 -27.62 -26.48
C VAL A 161 -6.53 -26.43 -27.20
N GLU A 162 -7.65 -26.63 -27.88
CA GLU A 162 -8.37 -25.59 -28.63
C GLU A 162 -8.79 -24.42 -27.74
N GLU A 163 -9.36 -24.68 -26.55
CA GLU A 163 -9.76 -23.61 -25.61
C GLU A 163 -8.56 -22.81 -25.05
N LEU A 164 -7.38 -23.43 -25.00
CA LEU A 164 -6.15 -22.81 -24.49
C LEU A 164 -5.35 -22.08 -25.57
N THR A 165 -5.67 -22.27 -26.85
CA THR A 165 -4.87 -21.76 -27.98
C THR A 165 -5.68 -20.92 -28.97
N ASP A 166 -7.01 -21.06 -28.99
CA ASP A 166 -7.87 -20.26 -29.83
C ASP A 166 -7.83 -18.80 -29.36
N PRO A 167 -7.42 -17.85 -30.24
CA PRO A 167 -7.41 -16.44 -29.93
C PRO A 167 -8.77 -15.90 -29.45
N SER A 168 -9.90 -16.50 -29.88
CA SER A 168 -11.24 -16.04 -29.50
C SER A 168 -11.54 -16.30 -28.02
N TYR A 169 -11.28 -17.54 -27.54
CA TYR A 169 -11.42 -17.89 -26.12
C TYR A 169 -10.37 -17.20 -25.24
N LEU A 170 -9.14 -17.07 -25.72
CA LEU A 170 -8.08 -16.38 -25.00
C LEU A 170 -8.35 -14.87 -24.87
N ALA A 171 -8.94 -14.24 -25.89
CA ALA A 171 -9.31 -12.83 -25.83
C ALA A 171 -10.30 -12.56 -24.70
N ILE A 172 -11.33 -13.40 -24.55
CA ILE A 172 -12.34 -13.30 -23.48
C ILE A 172 -11.71 -13.47 -22.09
N LYS A 173 -10.82 -14.45 -21.92
CA LYS A 173 -10.15 -14.71 -20.62
C LYS A 173 -9.15 -13.62 -20.24
N ASN A 174 -8.49 -13.02 -21.23
CA ASN A 174 -7.44 -12.02 -21.02
C ASN A 174 -7.92 -10.57 -21.18
N VAL A 175 -9.23 -10.32 -21.18
CA VAL A 175 -9.75 -8.94 -21.23
C VAL A 175 -9.27 -8.17 -20.01
N ALA A 176 -8.54 -7.08 -20.25
CA ALA A 176 -8.14 -6.16 -19.20
C ALA A 176 -9.36 -5.48 -18.57
N LYS A 177 -9.53 -5.62 -17.25
CA LYS A 177 -10.51 -4.84 -16.49
C LYS A 177 -9.92 -3.48 -16.19
N ILE A 178 -10.40 -2.46 -16.90
CA ILE A 178 -10.01 -1.07 -16.66
C ILE A 178 -10.85 -0.58 -15.47
N PRO A 179 -10.23 -0.20 -14.34
CA PRO A 179 -10.97 0.36 -13.22
C PRO A 179 -11.48 1.76 -13.54
N ASP A 180 -12.65 2.10 -12.99
CA ASP A 180 -13.26 3.41 -13.17
C ASP A 180 -12.44 4.53 -12.51
N MET A 181 -12.71 5.78 -12.91
CA MET A 181 -12.02 6.95 -12.37
C MET A 181 -12.15 6.99 -10.84
N VAL A 182 -11.01 7.02 -10.15
CA VAL A 182 -10.88 6.96 -8.69
C VAL A 182 -11.76 7.96 -7.94
N SER A 183 -11.93 9.15 -8.54
CA SER A 183 -12.71 10.25 -7.97
C SER A 183 -14.24 10.05 -8.07
N VAL A 184 -14.69 9.08 -8.86
CA VAL A 184 -16.09 8.69 -9.07
C VAL A 184 -16.45 7.49 -8.20
N THR A 185 -15.57 6.48 -8.12
CA THR A 185 -15.81 5.23 -7.37
C THR A 185 -15.61 5.37 -5.87
N HIS A 186 -14.52 6.00 -5.45
CA HIS A 186 -14.13 6.08 -4.03
C HIS A 186 -14.28 7.49 -3.45
N GLY A 187 -14.73 8.46 -4.25
CA GLY A 187 -14.89 9.84 -3.83
C GLY A 187 -13.54 10.50 -3.52
N SER A 188 -13.38 11.00 -2.29
CA SER A 188 -12.12 11.54 -1.79
C SER A 188 -11.33 10.42 -1.12
N ILE A 189 -10.42 9.78 -1.86
CA ILE A 189 -9.47 8.87 -1.23
C ILE A 189 -8.56 9.71 -0.33
N PRO A 190 -8.38 9.35 0.96
CA PRO A 190 -7.32 9.92 1.76
C PRO A 190 -6.01 9.46 1.12
N TYR A 191 -5.44 10.30 0.25
CA TYR A 191 -4.06 10.13 -0.15
C TYR A 191 -3.25 10.23 1.13
N LEU A 192 -2.71 9.09 1.57
CA LEU A 192 -1.65 9.09 2.57
C LEU A 192 -0.43 9.65 1.86
N PHE A 193 -0.33 10.98 1.84
CA PHE A 193 0.90 11.62 1.43
C PHE A 193 1.92 11.31 2.51
N ASP A 194 2.84 10.39 2.22
CA ASP A 194 3.98 10.14 3.09
C ASP A 194 4.90 11.35 2.99
N ASP A 195 4.77 12.24 3.96
CA ASP A 195 5.51 13.49 3.95
C ASP A 195 6.99 13.20 4.18
N THR A 196 7.80 13.39 3.13
CA THR A 196 9.26 13.19 3.19
C THR A 196 9.98 14.12 4.19
N ASN A 197 9.25 15.05 4.82
CA ASN A 197 9.77 15.97 5.84
C ASN A 197 10.26 15.26 7.13
N SER A 198 10.05 13.95 7.28
CA SER A 198 10.47 13.14 8.44
C SER A 198 9.92 13.64 9.78
N ILE A 199 8.81 14.39 9.76
CA ILE A 199 8.15 14.87 10.97
C ILE A 199 7.23 13.76 11.49
N ILE A 200 7.46 13.34 12.73
CA ILE A 200 6.65 12.32 13.40
C ILE A 200 5.65 13.03 14.31
N ASP A 201 4.39 13.07 13.90
CA ASP A 201 3.30 13.74 14.64
C ASP A 201 2.98 13.05 15.98
N ASN A 202 3.06 11.72 16.01
CA ASN A 202 2.80 10.92 17.21
C ASN A 202 3.97 9.97 17.52
N PRO A 203 4.98 10.42 18.29
CA PRO A 203 6.14 9.60 18.62
C PRO A 203 5.79 8.35 19.42
N ALA A 204 4.73 8.38 20.23
CA ALA A 204 4.33 7.25 21.07
C ALA A 204 3.74 6.10 20.25
N GLU A 205 3.05 6.42 19.16
CA GLU A 205 2.53 5.46 18.19
C GLU A 205 3.64 4.98 17.26
N PHE A 206 4.42 5.91 16.69
CA PHE A 206 5.49 5.59 15.74
C PHE A 206 6.60 4.71 16.34
N TYR A 207 7.07 5.04 17.54
CA TYR A 207 8.05 4.22 18.28
C TYR A 207 7.39 3.21 19.23
N GLY A 208 6.07 3.09 19.17
CA GLY A 208 5.31 2.20 20.02
C GLY A 208 5.53 0.75 19.60
N ALA A 209 5.75 -0.11 20.60
CA ALA A 209 5.82 -1.57 20.43
C ALA A 209 4.47 -2.23 20.02
N CYS A 210 3.48 -1.40 19.69
CA CYS A 210 2.16 -1.81 19.23
C CYS A 210 2.02 -1.67 17.71
N SER A 211 3.05 -1.16 17.02
CA SER A 211 3.12 -1.28 15.56
C SER A 211 3.00 -2.77 15.22
N GLY A 212 2.11 -3.14 14.30
CA GLY A 212 1.72 -4.53 14.03
C GLY A 212 2.87 -5.50 13.73
N ASN A 213 4.09 -4.99 13.52
CA ASN A 213 5.31 -5.74 13.30
C ASN A 213 5.98 -6.28 14.58
N ASP A 214 5.53 -5.86 15.78
CA ASP A 214 6.14 -6.30 17.06
C ASP A 214 5.51 -7.57 17.66
N TYR A 215 4.52 -8.17 16.97
CA TYR A 215 3.90 -9.42 17.41
C TYR A 215 4.67 -10.64 16.91
N TRP A 216 5.66 -11.09 17.68
CA TRP A 216 6.31 -12.39 17.47
C TRP A 216 5.35 -13.54 17.81
N ALA A 217 5.13 -14.46 16.89
CA ALA A 217 4.42 -15.71 17.16
C ALA A 217 5.21 -16.58 18.13
N GLU A 218 4.52 -17.42 18.91
CA GLU A 218 5.18 -18.27 19.92
C GLU A 218 6.16 -19.27 19.28
N GLU A 219 5.85 -19.73 18.07
CA GLU A 219 6.73 -20.57 17.24
C GLU A 219 8.03 -19.83 16.89
N GLU A 220 7.94 -18.60 16.39
CA GLU A 220 9.10 -17.76 16.04
C GLU A 220 9.98 -17.48 17.26
N ARG A 221 9.37 -17.22 18.42
CA ARG A 221 10.10 -17.04 19.69
C ARG A 221 10.86 -18.31 20.07
N SER A 222 10.26 -19.48 19.89
CA SER A 222 10.90 -20.75 20.23
C SER A 222 12.10 -21.06 19.33
N ILE A 223 11.99 -20.75 18.04
CA ILE A 223 13.07 -20.88 17.06
C ILE A 223 14.20 -19.92 17.42
N PHE A 224 13.87 -18.65 17.65
CA PHE A 224 14.85 -17.63 18.04
C PHE A 224 15.61 -18.02 19.31
N LEU A 225 14.94 -18.50 20.36
CA LEU A 225 15.60 -18.94 21.58
C LEU A 225 16.53 -20.14 21.36
N THR A 226 16.15 -21.05 20.48
CA THR A 226 16.93 -22.25 20.15
C THR A 226 18.19 -21.88 19.37
N GLU A 227 18.04 -21.10 18.30
CA GLU A 227 19.14 -20.64 17.46
C GLU A 227 20.04 -19.64 18.19
N PHE A 228 19.49 -18.78 19.05
CA PHE A 228 20.28 -17.88 19.90
C PHE A 228 21.12 -18.64 20.93
N ALA A 229 20.65 -19.79 21.43
CA ALA A 229 21.43 -20.65 22.32
C ALA A 229 22.59 -21.35 21.59
N ALA A 230 22.41 -21.70 20.31
CA ALA A 230 23.45 -22.28 19.47
C ALA A 230 24.47 -21.21 19.00
N HIS A 231 23.99 -20.02 18.63
CA HIS A 231 24.75 -18.96 17.96
C HIS A 231 24.57 -17.60 18.66
N PRO A 232 25.14 -17.40 19.87
CA PRO A 232 24.87 -16.20 20.66
C PRO A 232 25.30 -14.92 19.93
N LYS A 233 24.36 -13.98 19.79
CA LYS A 233 24.53 -12.65 19.17
C LYS A 233 24.93 -12.66 17.68
N GLN A 234 24.71 -13.76 16.97
CA GLN A 234 24.90 -13.85 15.52
C GLN A 234 23.55 -13.73 14.80
N PHE A 235 22.92 -12.55 14.87
CA PHE A 235 21.57 -12.27 14.34
C PHE A 235 21.44 -12.35 12.80
N GLY A 236 22.54 -12.56 12.08
CA GLY A 236 22.46 -12.83 10.63
C GLY A 236 22.25 -14.32 10.30
N ILE A 237 22.42 -15.20 11.29
CA ILE A 237 22.28 -16.66 11.16
C ILE A 237 20.99 -17.12 11.83
N ILE A 238 20.61 -16.47 12.95
CA ILE A 238 19.33 -16.61 13.65
C ILE A 238 18.24 -15.91 12.85
#